data_AF-D0LKB8-F1
#
_entry.id   AF-D0LKB8-F1
#
_cell.length_a   1.000
_cell.length_b   1.000
_cell.length_c   1.000
_cell.angle_alpha   90.00
_cell.angle_beta   90.00
_cell.angle_gamma   90.00
#
_symmetry.space_group_name_H-M   'P 1'
#
loop_
_entity.id
_entity.type
_entity.pdbx_description
1 polymer ?
#
loop_
_entity_poly.entity_id
_entity_poly.type
_entity_poly.pdbx_seq_one_letter_code
_entity_poly.pdbx_strand_id
1 'polypeptide(L)'
;MTTMSKSSKNKSVSKSATPCIVCNEPALPRPDNAAHPFCSPRCQMVDLGRWLDGDYCIPGEPLEDISSEPEGGSGGGFGFPH
;
A
#
# COMPACT_ATOMS: atom_id res chain seq x y z
N MET A 1 -7.57 -18.37 36.80
CA MET A 1 -8.19 -19.18 35.74
C MET A 1 -8.48 -18.19 34.61
N THR A 2 -7.63 -17.99 33.61
CA THR A 2 -7.32 -18.91 32.50
C THR A 2 -6.02 -18.48 31.83
N THR A 3 -5.17 -19.44 31.50
CA THR A 3 -3.88 -19.25 30.81
C THR A 3 -4.10 -18.79 29.37
N MET A 4 -3.57 -17.63 28.97
CA MET A 4 -3.57 -17.23 27.56
C MET A 4 -2.53 -18.04 26.79
N SER A 5 -3.03 -19.01 26.02
CA SER A 5 -2.25 -19.96 25.23
C SER A 5 -1.45 -19.27 24.13
N LYS A 6 -0.12 -19.29 24.28
CA LYS A 6 0.84 -19.19 23.17
C LYS A 6 0.47 -20.19 22.08
N SER A 7 -0.03 -19.74 20.93
CA SER A 7 -0.10 -20.59 19.74
C SER A 7 1.16 -20.39 18.92
N SER A 8 2.17 -21.16 19.31
CA SER A 8 3.36 -21.43 18.50
C SER A 8 2.92 -22.13 17.21
N LYS A 9 3.20 -21.56 16.05
CA LYS A 9 3.07 -22.24 14.75
C LYS A 9 4.45 -22.37 14.14
N ASN A 10 5.11 -23.46 14.54
CA ASN A 10 6.32 -23.94 13.91
C ASN A 10 5.93 -24.51 12.54
N LYS A 11 6.15 -23.77 11.45
CA LYS A 11 5.89 -24.25 10.09
C LYS A 11 7.17 -24.11 9.28
N SER A 12 7.81 -25.24 9.02
CA SER A 12 9.02 -25.39 8.21
C SER A 12 8.77 -24.84 6.80
N VAL A 13 9.37 -23.69 6.51
CA VAL A 13 9.29 -22.98 5.23
C VAL A 13 10.24 -23.64 4.24
N SER A 14 9.69 -24.21 3.16
CA SER A 14 10.48 -24.60 1.98
C SER A 14 11.05 -23.33 1.29
N LYS A 15 12.27 -23.47 0.76
CA LYS A 15 13.27 -22.47 0.31
C LYS A 15 12.87 -21.26 -0.57
N SER A 16 11.60 -20.86 -0.69
CA SER A 16 11.18 -19.76 -1.58
C SER A 16 10.01 -18.91 -1.06
N ALA A 17 9.76 -18.86 0.24
CA ALA A 17 8.74 -17.97 0.79
C ALA A 17 9.24 -16.52 0.89
N THR A 18 8.55 -15.61 0.21
CA THR A 18 8.74 -14.15 0.36
C THR A 18 8.27 -13.73 1.76
N PRO A 19 9.00 -12.87 2.49
CA PRO A 19 8.53 -12.38 3.79
C PRO A 19 7.28 -11.48 3.63
N CYS A 20 6.34 -11.60 4.57
CA CYS A 20 5.17 -10.74 4.62
C CYS A 20 5.56 -9.30 5.01
N ILE A 21 5.11 -8.31 4.25
CA ILE A 21 5.47 -6.89 4.48
C ILE A 21 4.89 -6.28 5.77
N VAL A 22 3.95 -6.96 6.43
CA VAL A 22 3.29 -6.45 7.64
C VAL A 22 3.91 -7.01 8.92
N CYS A 23 4.22 -8.31 8.95
CA CYS A 23 4.70 -9.01 10.15
C CYS A 23 6.02 -9.77 9.95
N ASN A 24 6.58 -9.79 8.75
CA ASN A 24 7.79 -10.52 8.35
C ASN A 24 7.72 -12.05 8.47
N GLU A 25 6.55 -12.62 8.72
CA GLU A 25 6.35 -14.06 8.64
C GLU A 25 6.41 -14.56 7.19
N PRO A 26 6.83 -15.81 6.95
CA PRO A 26 6.92 -16.39 5.61
C PRO A 26 5.55 -16.43 4.92
N ALA A 27 5.42 -15.75 3.78
CA ALA A 27 4.23 -15.85 2.93
C ALA A 27 4.38 -17.00 1.93
N LEU A 28 3.36 -17.85 1.86
CA LEU A 28 3.26 -18.86 0.82
C LEU A 28 3.13 -18.19 -0.56
N PRO A 29 3.64 -18.84 -1.63
CA PRO A 29 3.57 -18.30 -2.98
C PRO A 29 2.12 -18.16 -3.46
N ARG A 30 1.88 -17.25 -4.42
CA ARG A 30 0.56 -16.89 -4.97
C ARG A 30 -0.38 -18.09 -5.30
N PRO A 31 0.04 -19.19 -5.94
CA PRO A 31 -0.86 -20.30 -6.25
C PRO A 31 -1.45 -20.97 -5.00
N ASP A 32 -0.73 -20.95 -3.87
CA ASP A 32 -1.12 -21.62 -2.62
C ASP A 32 -1.71 -20.65 -1.59
N ASN A 33 -1.70 -19.35 -1.87
CA ASN A 33 -2.10 -18.29 -0.95
C ASN A 33 -2.69 -17.09 -1.68
N ALA A 34 -4.01 -16.96 -1.59
CA ALA A 34 -4.75 -15.83 -2.14
C ALA A 34 -4.38 -14.49 -1.50
N ALA A 35 -3.85 -14.48 -0.28
CA ALA A 35 -3.40 -13.27 0.39
C ALA A 35 -1.97 -12.85 0.01
N HIS A 36 -1.25 -13.57 -0.86
CA HIS A 36 0.10 -13.18 -1.28
C HIS A 36 0.11 -11.73 -1.83
N PRO A 37 1.00 -10.84 -1.36
CA PRO A 37 2.28 -11.09 -0.66
C PRO A 37 2.21 -11.19 0.87
N PHE A 38 1.03 -11.24 1.47
CA PHE A 38 0.83 -11.36 2.91
C PHE A 38 0.78 -12.81 3.40
N CYS A 39 1.12 -13.04 4.67
CA CYS A 39 1.02 -14.38 5.28
C CYS A 39 -0.44 -14.81 5.54
N SER A 40 -1.38 -13.86 5.60
CA SER A 40 -2.79 -14.11 5.94
C SER A 40 -3.72 -12.95 5.53
N PRO A 41 -5.04 -13.19 5.43
CA PRO A 41 -6.04 -12.13 5.21
C PRO A 41 -6.02 -11.04 6.29
N ARG A 42 -5.63 -11.38 7.53
CA ARG A 42 -5.47 -10.41 8.61
C ARG A 42 -4.41 -9.36 8.27
N CYS A 43 -3.25 -9.80 7.79
CA CYS A 43 -2.17 -8.88 7.42
C CYS A 43 -2.56 -8.01 6.22
N GLN A 44 -3.30 -8.55 5.24
CA GLN A 44 -3.84 -7.77 4.13
C GLN A 44 -4.77 -6.63 4.62
N MET A 45 -5.67 -6.91 5.57
CA MET A 45 -6.55 -5.88 6.13
C MET A 45 -5.79 -4.83 6.95
N VAL A 46 -4.75 -5.24 7.70
CA VAL A 46 -3.91 -4.29 8.45
C VAL A 46 -3.18 -3.34 7.50
N ASP A 47 -2.63 -3.87 6.40
CA ASP A 47 -1.98 -3.03 5.39
C ASP A 47 -2.98 -2.02 4.80
N LEU A 48 -4.17 -2.49 4.43
CA LEU A 48 -5.24 -1.62 3.95
C LEU A 48 -5.62 -0.53 4.98
N GLY A 49 -5.66 -0.87 6.27
CA GLY A 49 -5.86 0.10 7.35
C GLY A 49 -4.81 1.22 7.33
N ARG A 50 -3.53 0.87 7.25
CA ARG A 50 -2.42 1.84 7.16
C ARG A 50 -2.52 2.75 5.94
N TRP A 51 -2.98 2.21 4.80
CA TRP A 51 -3.26 3.03 3.61
C TRP A 51 -4.37 4.05 3.86
N LEU A 52 -5.47 3.62 4.49
CA LEU A 52 -6.62 4.48 4.79
C LEU A 52 -6.31 5.51 5.88
N ASP A 53 -5.45 5.16 6.83
CA ASP A 53 -5.01 6.04 7.92
C ASP A 53 -3.98 7.10 7.45
N GLY A 54 -3.43 6.95 6.24
CA GLY A 54 -2.44 7.86 5.69
C GLY A 54 -1.01 7.62 6.18
N ASP A 55 -0.75 6.48 6.82
CA ASP A 55 0.60 6.09 7.29
C ASP A 55 1.58 5.92 6.11
N TYR A 56 1.07 5.52 4.95
CA TYR A 56 1.85 5.44 3.72
C TYR A 56 1.81 6.78 2.98
N CYS A 57 2.75 7.65 3.32
CA CYS A 57 2.96 8.96 2.68
C CYS A 57 4.30 8.99 1.93
N ILE A 58 4.29 9.57 0.72
CA ILE A 58 5.52 9.90 -0.01
C ILE A 58 5.87 11.35 0.36
N PRO A 59 7.02 11.60 1.00
CA PRO A 59 7.43 12.97 1.28
C PRO A 59 7.61 13.74 -0.04
N GLY A 60 6.90 14.85 -0.18
CA GLY A 60 7.06 15.79 -1.28
C GLY A 60 8.01 16.93 -0.92
N GLU A 61 8.58 17.56 -1.95
CA GLU A 61 9.14 18.91 -1.82
C GLU A 61 8.03 19.85 -1.31
N PRO A 62 8.35 20.87 -0.48
CA PRO A 62 7.37 21.86 -0.09
C PRO A 62 6.72 22.46 -1.34
N LEU A 63 5.39 22.51 -1.37
CA LEU A 63 4.71 23.25 -2.43
C LEU A 63 5.06 24.73 -2.25
N GLU A 64 5.86 25.28 -3.15
CA GLU A 64 6.01 26.73 -3.28
C GLU A 64 4.62 27.29 -3.60
N ASP A 65 4.17 28.29 -2.84
CA ASP A 65 2.84 28.89 -2.99
C ASP A 65 2.61 29.33 -4.44
N ILE A 66 1.82 28.56 -5.20
CA ILE A 66 1.35 28.93 -6.54
C ILE A 66 0.22 29.96 -6.35
N SER A 67 0.55 31.11 -5.76
CA SER A 67 -0.28 32.31 -5.74
C SER A 67 0.24 33.24 -6.82
N SER A 68 -0.07 32.93 -8.07
CA SER A 68 0.02 33.90 -9.16
C SER A 68 -1.24 33.73 -9.99
N GLU A 69 -2.18 34.66 -9.80
CA GLU A 69 -3.31 34.86 -10.72
C GLU A 69 -2.78 34.92 -12.15
N PRO A 70 -3.28 34.11 -13.10
CA PRO A 70 -3.08 34.40 -14.50
C PRO A 70 -4.00 35.56 -14.88
N GLU A 71 -3.53 36.79 -14.69
CA GLU A 71 -4.05 37.98 -15.35
C GLU A 71 -3.99 37.76 -16.89
N GLY A 72 -5.16 37.76 -17.53
CA GLY A 72 -5.42 38.17 -18.91
C GLY A 72 -4.43 37.73 -20.01
N GLY A 73 -4.60 36.54 -20.57
CA GLY A 73 -4.04 36.13 -21.85
C GLY A 73 -5.11 35.99 -22.94
N SER A 74 -5.39 37.09 -23.66
CA SER A 74 -6.23 37.13 -24.85
C SER A 74 -5.60 36.35 -26.03
N GLY A 75 -6.42 35.55 -26.74
CA GLY A 75 -6.19 35.22 -28.15
C GLY A 75 -5.72 33.79 -28.47
N GLY A 76 -6.67 32.91 -28.79
CA GLY A 76 -6.41 31.64 -29.46
C GLY A 76 -7.67 31.15 -30.15
N GLY A 77 -7.93 31.62 -31.36
CA GLY A 77 -9.08 31.20 -32.16
C GLY A 77 -8.96 29.74 -32.57
N PHE A 78 -9.91 28.92 -32.13
CA PHE A 78 -10.05 27.54 -32.61
C PHE A 78 -10.94 27.52 -33.85
N GLY A 79 -10.34 27.72 -35.02
CA GLY A 79 -10.97 27.45 -36.30
C GLY A 79 -10.87 25.96 -36.64
N PHE A 80 -11.99 25.24 -36.58
CA PHE A 80 -12.12 23.89 -37.14
C PHE A 80 -12.84 23.98 -38.50
N PRO A 81 -12.21 23.65 -39.64
CA PRO A 81 -12.95 23.43 -40.87
C PRO A 81 -13.67 22.07 -40.85
N HIS A 82 -14.84 22.04 -41.50
CA HIS A 82 -15.79 20.92 -41.60
C HIS A 82 -15.33 19.83 -42.58
#